data_AF-A0A1E5MKJ3-F1
#
_entry.id   AF-A0A1E5MKJ3-F1
#
_cell.length_a   1.000
_cell.length_b   1.000
_cell.length_c   1.000
_cell.angle_alpha   90.00
_cell.angle_beta   90.00
_cell.angle_gamma   90.00
#
_symmetry.space_group_name_H-M   'P 1'
#
loop_
_entity.id
_entity.type
_entity.pdbx_description
1 polymer ?
#
loop_
_entity_poly.entity_id
_entity_poly.type
_entity_poly.pdbx_seq_one_letter_code
_entity_poly.pdbx_strand_id
1 'polypeptide(L)'
;MNELTYQLLADVADGLGTDLSEWHTTVAHRTGEDDATTRSRVLGWIRAAVEQEIMGLGSLEPDEEGRGRWSNWDGPVADRLEHAGARYGATGTLWNVFATDTPRGMDLYEAERSCREAAGIDPDAHVGHHLKGIWDAEGNVIEPHGDEIVV
;
A
#
# COMPACT_ATOMS: atom_id res chain seq x y z
N MET A 1 7.60 11.48 -8.49
CA MET A 1 7.14 10.62 -7.37
C MET A 1 7.23 11.35 -6.04
N ASN A 2 6.17 11.27 -5.21
CA ASN A 2 6.17 11.74 -3.82
C ASN A 2 6.52 10.62 -2.83
N GLU A 3 6.70 10.94 -1.54
CA GLU A 3 7.11 9.96 -0.53
C GLU A 3 6.06 8.89 -0.30
N LEU A 4 4.76 9.26 -0.28
CA LEU A 4 3.68 8.27 -0.20
C LEU A 4 3.82 7.22 -1.31
N THR A 5 3.87 7.63 -2.57
CA THR A 5 3.91 6.68 -3.70
C THR A 5 5.17 5.82 -3.66
N TYR A 6 6.32 6.42 -3.33
CA TYR A 6 7.56 5.67 -3.17
C TYR A 6 7.44 4.61 -2.07
N GLN A 7 6.88 4.95 -0.91
CA GLN A 7 6.66 4.01 0.18
C GLN A 7 5.71 2.87 -0.19
N LEU A 8 4.58 3.16 -0.87
CA LEU A 8 3.65 2.11 -1.29
C LEU A 8 4.31 1.11 -2.25
N LEU A 9 5.13 1.61 -3.16
CA LEU A 9 5.90 0.78 -4.09
C LEU A 9 6.99 -0.02 -3.38
N ALA A 10 7.70 0.61 -2.45
CA ALA A 10 8.77 -0.05 -1.72
C ALA A 10 8.23 -1.15 -0.79
N ASP A 11 7.07 -0.93 -0.17
CA ASP A 11 6.41 -1.91 0.69
C ASP A 11 6.05 -3.22 -0.07
N VAL A 12 5.78 -3.13 -1.38
CA VAL A 12 5.46 -4.29 -2.22
C VAL A 12 6.66 -4.83 -3.02
N ALA A 13 7.79 -4.12 -3.05
CA ALA A 13 8.93 -4.42 -3.91
C ALA A 13 9.59 -5.78 -3.64
N ASP A 14 9.57 -6.25 -2.39
CA ASP A 14 10.12 -7.54 -2.00
C ASP A 14 9.21 -8.73 -2.38
N GLY A 15 8.03 -8.47 -2.97
CA GLY A 15 7.12 -9.48 -3.51
C GLY A 15 6.39 -10.32 -2.46
N LEU A 16 6.56 -10.01 -1.17
CA LEU A 16 5.90 -10.73 -0.06
C LEU A 16 4.45 -10.30 0.16
N GLY A 17 4.05 -9.19 -0.49
CA GLY A 17 2.76 -8.54 -0.31
C GLY A 17 2.65 -7.84 1.04
N THR A 18 2.02 -6.67 1.06
CA THR A 18 1.88 -5.86 2.29
C THR A 18 0.46 -5.94 2.81
N ASP A 19 0.29 -6.30 4.08
CA ASP A 19 -1.02 -6.36 4.70
C ASP A 19 -1.61 -4.95 4.85
N LEU A 20 -2.71 -4.67 4.17
CA LEU A 20 -3.35 -3.34 4.21
C LEU A 20 -3.90 -2.99 5.60
N SER A 21 -4.08 -3.97 6.49
CA SER A 21 -4.42 -3.71 7.89
C SER A 21 -3.27 -3.06 8.67
N GLU A 22 -2.01 -3.34 8.30
CA GLU A 22 -0.85 -2.68 8.90
C GLU A 22 -0.78 -1.21 8.47
N TRP A 23 -1.11 -0.90 7.20
CA TRP A 23 -1.26 0.49 6.75
C TRP A 23 -2.38 1.20 7.50
N HIS A 24 -3.57 0.60 7.59
CA HIS A 24 -4.70 1.16 8.33
C HIS A 24 -4.31 1.49 9.77
N THR A 25 -3.78 0.51 10.50
CA THR A 25 -3.46 0.66 11.93
C THR A 25 -2.34 1.67 12.15
N THR A 26 -1.36 1.72 11.26
CA THR A 26 -0.29 2.72 11.29
C THR A 26 -0.83 4.13 11.08
N VAL A 27 -1.69 4.35 10.06
CA VAL A 27 -2.30 5.66 9.79
C VAL A 27 -3.16 6.09 10.97
N ALA A 28 -4.10 5.25 11.42
CA ALA A 28 -4.98 5.56 12.55
C ALA A 28 -4.17 5.91 13.81
N HIS A 29 -3.09 5.17 14.09
CA HIS A 29 -2.23 5.45 15.24
C HIS A 29 -1.49 6.78 15.12
N ARG A 30 -1.02 7.11 13.91
CA ARG A 30 -0.22 8.32 13.64
C ARG A 30 -1.04 9.59 13.59
N THR A 31 -2.21 9.55 12.94
CA THR A 31 -3.05 10.73 12.73
C THR A 31 -4.07 10.94 13.84
N GLY A 32 -4.36 9.89 14.63
CA GLY A 32 -5.44 9.91 15.61
C GLY A 32 -6.84 10.01 14.99
N GLU A 33 -6.94 9.77 13.68
CA GLU A 33 -8.20 9.78 12.95
C GLU A 33 -9.11 8.63 13.35
N ASP A 34 -10.41 8.83 13.18
CA ASP A 34 -11.37 7.76 13.35
C ASP A 34 -11.25 6.69 12.25
N ASP A 35 -11.81 5.50 12.52
CA ASP A 35 -11.77 4.34 11.62
C ASP A 35 -12.37 4.65 10.24
N ALA A 36 -13.45 5.43 10.18
CA ALA A 36 -14.13 5.73 8.91
C ALA A 36 -13.29 6.65 8.03
N THR A 37 -12.67 7.66 8.62
CA THR A 37 -11.74 8.60 7.95
C THR A 37 -10.50 7.86 7.47
N THR A 38 -9.88 7.06 8.34
CA THR A 38 -8.70 6.24 7.99
C THR A 38 -9.03 5.27 6.86
N ARG A 39 -10.19 4.59 6.94
CA ARG A 39 -10.68 3.69 5.90
C ARG A 39 -10.86 4.39 4.57
N SER A 40 -11.49 5.55 4.56
CA SER A 40 -11.71 6.33 3.34
C SER A 40 -10.39 6.70 2.68
N ARG A 41 -9.39 7.13 3.46
CA ARG A 41 -8.08 7.54 2.97
C ARG A 41 -7.33 6.36 2.35
N VAL A 42 -7.19 5.24 3.07
CA VAL A 42 -6.48 4.05 2.58
C VAL A 42 -7.14 3.46 1.32
N LEU A 43 -8.48 3.35 1.30
CA LEU A 43 -9.20 2.91 0.09
C LEU A 43 -9.04 3.87 -1.09
N GLY A 44 -8.88 5.17 -0.82
CA GLY A 44 -8.55 6.17 -1.84
C GLY A 44 -7.18 5.93 -2.47
N TRP A 45 -6.15 5.66 -1.66
CA TRP A 45 -4.82 5.32 -2.14
C TRP A 45 -4.82 4.01 -2.93
N ILE A 46 -5.45 2.97 -2.41
CA ILE A 46 -5.57 1.67 -3.11
C ILE A 46 -6.23 1.86 -4.47
N ARG A 47 -7.34 2.61 -4.53
CA ARG A 47 -8.01 2.94 -5.79
C ARG A 47 -7.05 3.60 -6.78
N ALA A 48 -6.41 4.68 -6.37
CA ALA A 48 -5.50 5.43 -7.23
C ALA A 48 -4.29 4.60 -7.70
N ALA A 49 -3.78 3.71 -6.85
CA ALA A 49 -2.64 2.86 -7.16
C ALA A 49 -3.00 1.74 -8.16
N VAL A 50 -4.16 1.10 -7.95
CA VAL A 50 -4.64 0.01 -8.82
C VAL A 50 -5.12 0.55 -10.16
N GLU A 51 -5.79 1.71 -10.19
CA GLU A 51 -6.20 2.38 -11.44
C GLU A 51 -5.00 2.80 -12.31
N GLN A 52 -3.88 3.13 -11.69
CA GLN A 52 -2.64 3.48 -12.38
C GLN A 52 -1.73 2.28 -12.65
N GLU A 53 -2.16 1.06 -12.32
CA GLU A 53 -1.36 -0.17 -12.46
C GLU A 53 0.02 -0.08 -11.80
N ILE A 54 0.15 0.69 -10.71
CA ILE A 54 1.41 0.77 -9.96
C ILE A 54 1.44 -0.24 -8.81
N MET A 55 0.27 -0.76 -8.41
CA MET A 55 0.12 -1.75 -7.36
C MET A 55 -1.05 -2.69 -7.71
N GLY A 56 -0.88 -3.98 -7.44
CA GLY A 56 -1.92 -4.98 -7.54
C GLY A 56 -2.56 -5.26 -6.19
N LEU A 57 -3.54 -6.17 -6.17
CA LEU A 57 -4.16 -6.64 -4.94
C LEU A 57 -4.18 -8.17 -4.94
N GLY A 58 -4.14 -8.75 -3.74
CA GLY A 58 -4.24 -10.19 -3.55
C GLY A 58 -4.75 -10.54 -2.17
N SER A 59 -4.94 -11.83 -1.95
CA SER A 59 -5.21 -12.37 -0.61
C SER A 59 -4.70 -13.80 -0.49
N LEU A 60 -4.43 -14.20 0.75
CA LEU A 60 -4.45 -15.63 1.08
C LEU A 60 -5.92 -16.07 1.05
N GLU A 61 -6.25 -17.10 0.27
CA GLU A 61 -7.60 -17.69 0.22
C GLU A 61 -7.51 -19.19 0.49
N PRO A 62 -8.55 -19.82 1.06
CA PRO A 62 -8.55 -21.26 1.23
C PRO A 62 -8.61 -21.98 -0.14
N ASP A 63 -7.74 -22.95 -0.35
CA ASP A 63 -7.84 -23.91 -1.46
C ASP A 63 -9.00 -24.91 -1.22
N GLU A 64 -9.20 -25.84 -2.15
CA GLU A 64 -10.24 -26.87 -2.07
C GLU A 64 -10.13 -27.76 -0.81
N GLU A 65 -8.95 -27.81 -0.18
CA GLU A 65 -8.66 -28.57 1.04
C GLU A 65 -8.70 -27.67 2.30
N GLY A 66 -9.01 -26.38 2.16
CA GLY A 66 -9.07 -25.41 3.24
C GLY A 66 -7.71 -24.85 3.67
N ARG A 67 -6.64 -25.08 2.91
CA ARG A 67 -5.31 -24.51 3.19
C ARG A 67 -5.18 -23.12 2.59
N GLY A 68 -4.48 -22.22 3.27
CA GLY A 68 -4.19 -20.90 2.72
C GLY A 68 -3.32 -21.00 1.47
N ARG A 69 -3.84 -20.52 0.34
CA ARG A 69 -3.16 -20.37 -0.93
C ARG A 69 -3.16 -18.90 -1.32
N TRP A 70 -1.99 -18.41 -1.68
CA TRP A 70 -1.85 -17.07 -2.22
C TRP A 70 -2.57 -16.94 -3.57
N SER A 71 -3.33 -15.87 -3.74
CA SER A 71 -3.91 -15.47 -5.03
C SER A 71 -3.71 -13.97 -5.25
N ASN A 72 -2.97 -13.63 -6.31
CA ASN A 72 -3.08 -12.31 -6.92
C ASN A 72 -4.47 -12.19 -7.55
N TRP A 73 -5.09 -11.03 -7.43
CA TRP A 73 -6.38 -10.75 -8.04
C TRP A 73 -6.16 -10.17 -9.42
N ASP A 74 -6.56 -10.94 -10.42
CA ASP A 74 -6.57 -10.55 -11.81
C ASP A 74 -7.96 -10.03 -12.24
N GLY A 75 -8.04 -9.36 -13.38
CA GLY A 75 -9.30 -8.89 -13.95
C GLY A 75 -9.50 -7.37 -13.86
N PRO A 76 -10.72 -6.88 -14.14
CA PRO A 76 -11.02 -5.45 -14.18
C PRO A 76 -10.66 -4.74 -12.87
N VAL A 77 -10.14 -3.52 -12.97
CA VAL A 77 -9.83 -2.68 -11.80
C VAL A 77 -11.04 -2.50 -10.88
N ALA A 78 -12.23 -2.26 -11.46
CA ALA A 78 -13.45 -2.06 -10.70
C ALA A 78 -13.78 -3.27 -9.81
N ASP A 79 -13.70 -4.49 -10.36
CA ASP A 79 -14.01 -5.73 -9.66
C ASP A 79 -13.02 -5.97 -8.51
N ARG A 80 -11.73 -5.71 -8.74
CA ARG A 80 -10.68 -5.83 -7.72
C ARG A 80 -10.90 -4.85 -6.57
N LEU A 81 -11.29 -3.61 -6.86
CA LEU A 81 -11.56 -2.58 -5.87
C LEU A 81 -12.85 -2.84 -5.09
N GLU A 82 -13.90 -3.33 -5.74
CA GLU A 82 -15.13 -3.76 -5.08
C GLU A 82 -14.85 -4.89 -4.08
N HIS A 83 -14.11 -5.90 -4.52
CA HIS A 83 -13.71 -7.03 -3.68
C HIS A 83 -12.83 -6.61 -2.51
N ALA A 84 -11.87 -5.70 -2.74
CA ALA A 84 -11.06 -5.09 -1.70
C ALA A 84 -11.93 -4.36 -0.66
N GLY A 85 -12.86 -3.51 -1.12
CA GLY A 85 -13.73 -2.72 -0.25
C GLY A 85 -14.64 -3.57 0.63
N ALA A 86 -15.07 -4.75 0.15
CA ALA A 86 -15.89 -5.70 0.90
C ALA A 86 -15.12 -6.43 2.01
N ARG A 87 -13.81 -6.66 1.82
CA ARG A 87 -12.96 -7.39 2.77
C ARG A 87 -12.15 -6.49 3.70
N TYR A 88 -11.84 -5.29 3.26
CA TYR A 88 -11.08 -4.31 4.04
C TYR A 88 -11.81 -3.96 5.36
N GLY A 89 -11.08 -4.05 6.47
CA GLY A 89 -11.59 -3.74 7.82
C GLY A 89 -12.50 -4.81 8.44
N ALA A 90 -12.72 -5.95 7.76
CA ALA A 90 -13.39 -7.11 8.36
C ALA A 90 -12.41 -7.85 9.30
N THR A 91 -12.21 -7.29 10.49
CA THR A 91 -11.38 -7.91 11.54
C THR A 91 -11.87 -9.33 11.86
N GLY A 92 -10.93 -10.24 12.09
CA GLY A 92 -11.22 -11.64 12.46
C GLY A 92 -11.25 -12.64 11.29
N THR A 93 -10.95 -12.23 10.06
CA THR A 93 -10.76 -13.16 8.94
C THR A 93 -9.26 -13.41 8.71
N LEU A 94 -8.89 -14.67 8.47
CA LEU A 94 -7.51 -15.09 8.11
C LEU A 94 -7.08 -14.63 6.71
N TRP A 95 -7.93 -13.83 6.04
CA TRP A 95 -7.91 -13.60 4.60
C TRP A 95 -7.85 -12.09 4.32
N ASN A 96 -6.79 -11.46 4.85
CA ASN A 96 -6.55 -10.04 4.66
C ASN A 96 -6.33 -9.70 3.18
N VAL A 97 -6.58 -8.44 2.85
CA VAL A 97 -6.25 -7.89 1.54
C VAL A 97 -4.81 -7.41 1.58
N PHE A 98 -4.02 -7.87 0.61
CA PHE A 98 -2.63 -7.51 0.48
C PHE A 98 -2.42 -6.63 -0.74
N ALA A 99 -1.58 -5.61 -0.59
CA ALA A 99 -0.97 -4.90 -1.70
C ALA A 99 0.08 -5.81 -2.34
N THR A 100 0.20 -5.76 -3.67
CA THR A 100 1.14 -6.60 -4.43
C THR A 100 1.85 -5.77 -5.49
N ASP A 101 3.01 -6.25 -5.94
CA ASP A 101 3.78 -5.60 -6.98
C ASP A 101 3.08 -5.69 -8.35
N THR A 102 3.50 -4.81 -9.25
CA THR A 102 3.14 -4.86 -10.67
C THR A 102 4.38 -4.54 -11.48
N PRO A 103 4.49 -5.01 -12.75
CA PRO A 103 5.64 -4.66 -13.59
C PRO A 103 5.89 -3.15 -13.69
N ARG A 104 4.82 -2.37 -13.91
CA ARG A 104 4.93 -0.91 -13.99
C ARG A 104 5.31 -0.27 -12.65
N GLY A 105 4.74 -0.75 -11.55
CA GLY A 105 5.11 -0.29 -10.21
C GLY A 105 6.59 -0.51 -9.92
N MET A 106 7.11 -1.69 -10.26
CA MET A 106 8.51 -2.02 -10.08
C MET A 106 9.44 -1.18 -10.96
N ASP A 107 9.07 -0.92 -12.22
CA ASP A 107 9.84 -0.02 -13.09
C ASP A 107 9.95 1.39 -12.50
N LEU A 108 8.85 1.91 -11.93
CA LEU A 108 8.80 3.21 -11.28
C LEU A 108 9.63 3.24 -10.00
N TYR A 109 9.50 2.19 -9.17
CA TYR A 109 10.26 2.03 -7.94
C TYR A 109 11.78 2.03 -8.20
N GLU A 110 12.24 1.20 -9.13
CA GLU A 110 13.66 1.06 -9.45
C GLU A 110 14.24 2.35 -10.05
N ALA A 111 13.45 3.08 -10.85
CA ALA A 111 13.85 4.38 -11.39
C ALA A 111 14.02 5.44 -10.28
N GLU A 112 13.07 5.53 -9.34
CA GLU A 112 13.16 6.47 -8.21
C GLU A 112 14.25 6.07 -7.22
N ARG A 113 14.37 4.76 -6.91
CA ARG A 113 15.45 4.20 -6.09
C ARG A 113 16.83 4.61 -6.65
N SER A 114 17.04 4.42 -7.94
CA SER A 114 18.28 4.82 -8.62
C SER A 114 18.55 6.33 -8.50
N CYS A 115 17.50 7.17 -8.59
CA CYS A 115 17.62 8.61 -8.41
C CYS A 115 18.04 8.98 -6.97
N ARG A 116 17.47 8.33 -5.96
CA ARG A 116 17.80 8.53 -4.54
C ARG A 116 19.25 8.13 -4.24
N GLU A 117 19.68 6.96 -4.73
CA GLU A 117 21.06 6.49 -4.59
C GLU A 117 22.06 7.48 -5.22
N ALA A 118 21.76 7.98 -6.43
CA ALA A 118 22.60 8.98 -7.10
C ALA A 118 22.67 10.32 -6.36
N ALA A 119 21.63 10.66 -5.59
CA ALA A 119 21.59 11.83 -4.72
C ALA A 119 22.26 11.61 -3.35
N GLY A 120 22.75 10.40 -3.05
CA GLY A 120 23.32 10.05 -1.75
C GLY A 120 22.26 9.88 -0.65
N ILE A 121 21.01 9.65 -1.02
CA ILE A 121 19.90 9.34 -0.12
C ILE A 121 19.80 7.82 -0.02
N ASP A 122 19.71 7.30 1.21
CA ASP A 122 19.48 5.86 1.44
C ASP A 122 18.07 5.49 0.96
N PRO A 123 17.94 4.69 -0.13
CA PRO A 123 16.63 4.33 -0.66
C PRO A 123 15.86 3.41 0.29
N ASP A 124 16.56 2.69 1.18
CA ASP A 124 16.01 1.66 2.07
C ASP A 124 15.77 2.18 3.50
N ALA A 125 15.91 3.50 3.72
CA ALA A 125 15.68 4.13 5.02
C ALA A 125 14.26 3.92 5.59
N HIS A 126 13.33 3.49 4.74
CA HIS A 126 11.95 3.18 5.07
C HIS A 126 11.72 1.73 5.55
N VAL A 127 12.68 0.82 5.39
CA VAL A 127 12.54 -0.59 5.78
C VAL A 127 12.27 -0.69 7.29
N GLY A 128 11.14 -1.32 7.65
CA GLY A 128 10.68 -1.43 9.05
C GLY A 128 10.07 -0.14 9.62
N HIS A 129 9.80 0.85 8.77
CA HIS A 129 9.32 2.18 9.12
C HIS A 129 8.22 2.65 8.15
N HIS A 130 7.18 1.84 7.98
CA HIS A 130 6.05 2.15 7.10
C HIS A 130 5.55 3.59 7.27
N LEU A 131 5.51 4.31 6.16
CA LEU A 131 5.00 5.67 6.04
C LEU A 131 5.74 6.72 6.90
N LYS A 132 6.97 6.43 7.35
CA LYS A 132 7.82 7.36 8.09
C LYS A 132 8.43 8.37 7.11
N GLY A 133 8.00 9.62 7.20
CA GLY A 133 8.42 10.71 6.29
C GLY A 133 7.24 11.41 5.63
N ILE A 134 6.05 10.79 5.66
CA ILE A 134 4.80 11.39 5.20
C ILE A 134 4.27 12.38 6.24
N TRP A 135 4.34 12.04 7.52
CA TRP A 135 3.84 12.85 8.63
C TRP A 135 4.92 13.24 9.65
N ASP A 136 4.70 14.39 10.31
CA ASP A 136 5.50 14.89 11.43
C ASP A 136 5.16 14.15 12.73
N ALA A 137 5.79 14.57 13.84
CA ALA A 137 5.59 13.94 15.13
C ALA A 137 4.16 14.12 15.66
N GLU A 138 3.45 15.13 15.16
CA GLU A 138 2.09 15.51 15.51
C GLU A 138 1.04 14.92 14.56
N GLY A 139 1.46 14.18 13.51
CA GLY A 139 0.57 13.57 12.54
C GLY A 139 0.14 14.51 11.41
N ASN A 140 0.74 15.70 11.28
CA ASN A 140 0.51 16.57 10.13
C ASN A 140 1.35 16.10 8.94
N VAL A 141 0.81 16.25 7.73
CA VAL A 141 1.54 15.88 6.51
C VAL A 141 2.74 16.82 6.32
N ILE A 142 3.96 16.26 6.24
CA ILE A 142 5.19 17.03 6.01
C ILE A 142 5.31 17.46 4.55
N GLU A 143 4.89 16.58 3.64
CA GLU A 143 4.87 16.88 2.20
C GLU A 143 3.46 17.31 1.75
N PRO A 144 3.32 18.32 0.86
CA PRO A 144 2.01 18.73 0.34
C PRO A 144 1.20 17.60 -0.32
N HIS A 145 1.85 16.50 -0.67
CA HIS A 145 1.28 15.40 -1.44
C HIS A 145 1.16 14.09 -0.65
N GLY A 146 1.42 14.07 0.65
CA GLY A 146 1.40 12.81 1.44
C GLY A 146 0.04 12.13 1.55
N ASP A 147 -1.02 12.79 1.05
CA ASP A 147 -2.37 12.26 0.94
C ASP A 147 -2.75 11.82 -0.49
N GLU A 148 -1.89 12.07 -1.48
CA GLU A 148 -2.19 11.86 -2.90
C GLU A 148 -1.16 10.92 -3.53
N ILE A 149 -1.57 10.11 -4.51
CA ILE A 149 -0.61 9.30 -5.30
C ILE A 149 -0.16 10.13 -6.50
N VAL A 150 1.15 10.39 -6.60
CA VAL A 150 1.77 11.17 -7.67
C VAL A 150 3.01 10.43 -8.18
N VAL A 151 2.95 9.95 -9.43
CA VAL A 151 4.05 9.28 -10.14
C VAL A 151 4.78 10.24 -11.07
#